data_AF-A0A3M9LRG2-F1
#
_entry.id   AF-A0A3M9LRG2-F1
#
_cell.length_a   1.000
_cell.length_b   1.000
_cell.length_c   1.000
_cell.angle_alpha   90.00
_cell.angle_beta   90.00
_cell.angle_gamma   90.00
#
_symmetry.space_group_name_H-M   'P 1'
#
loop_
_entity.id
_entity.type
_entity.pdbx_description
1 polymer ?
#
loop_
_entity_poly.entity_id
_entity_poly.type
_entity_poly.pdbx_seq_one_letter_code
_entity_poly.pdbx_strand_id
1 'polypeptide(L)'
;MNQETPVEETDEDILKESKDLAEAYVLNHEDYMRYNVTEPVFLVSEKLDCSNCWSFTYEFDLISAKYPDVIDTATITVTVQNLEVVETVYSQGMKD
;
A
#
# COMPACT_ATOMS: atom_id res chain seq x y z
N MET A 1 35.69 -23.36 -4.33
CA MET A 1 34.76 -22.43 -4.99
C MET A 1 33.38 -22.85 -4.52
N ASN A 2 32.81 -22.14 -3.56
CA ASN A 2 31.45 -22.43 -3.09
C ASN A 2 30.50 -21.86 -4.14
N GLN A 3 29.75 -22.74 -4.81
CA GLN A 3 28.66 -22.30 -5.67
C GLN A 3 27.52 -21.90 -4.73
N GLU A 4 27.24 -20.60 -4.67
CA GLU A 4 26.01 -20.09 -4.08
C GLU A 4 24.85 -20.57 -4.94
N THR A 5 24.04 -21.46 -4.39
CA THR A 5 22.79 -21.90 -5.02
C THR A 5 21.89 -20.67 -5.18
N PRO A 6 21.30 -20.40 -6.36
CA PRO A 6 20.30 -19.35 -6.47
C PRO A 6 19.14 -19.72 -5.56
N VAL A 7 18.83 -18.88 -4.58
CA VAL A 7 17.59 -19.00 -3.82
C VAL A 7 16.50 -18.57 -4.80
N GLU A 8 15.70 -19.53 -5.29
CA GLU A 8 14.48 -19.18 -6.00
C GLU A 8 13.55 -18.50 -5.00
N GLU A 9 13.23 -17.22 -5.23
CA GLU A 9 12.22 -16.51 -4.44
C GLU A 9 10.87 -17.21 -4.61
N THR A 10 10.22 -17.48 -3.48
CA THR A 10 8.90 -18.10 -3.49
C THR A 10 7.80 -17.06 -3.74
N ASP A 11 6.62 -17.49 -4.17
CA ASP A 11 5.46 -16.61 -4.28
C ASP A 11 5.09 -15.93 -2.94
N GLU A 12 5.39 -16.58 -1.81
CA GLU A 12 5.21 -16.01 -0.46
C GLU A 12 6.22 -14.91 -0.16
N ASP A 13 7.49 -15.08 -0.57
CA ASP A 13 8.53 -14.05 -0.43
C ASP A 13 8.17 -12.82 -1.27
N ILE A 14 7.76 -13.03 -2.53
CA ILE A 14 7.35 -11.97 -3.45
C ILE A 14 6.11 -11.24 -2.91
N LEU A 15 5.12 -11.96 -2.37
CA LEU A 15 3.95 -11.35 -1.74
C LEU A 15 4.35 -10.46 -0.56
N LYS A 16 5.23 -10.97 0.31
CA LYS A 16 5.67 -10.22 1.49
C LYS A 16 6.41 -8.96 1.10
N GLU A 17 7.38 -9.04 0.19
CA GLU A 17 8.13 -7.88 -0.27
C GLU A 17 7.24 -6.87 -1.01
N SER A 18 6.32 -7.36 -1.86
CA SER A 18 5.33 -6.50 -2.52
C SER A 18 4.45 -5.77 -1.50
N LYS A 19 4.07 -6.42 -0.40
CA LYS A 19 3.30 -5.80 0.68
C LYS A 19 4.13 -4.75 1.43
N ASP A 20 5.39 -5.04 1.74
CA ASP A 20 6.30 -4.10 2.41
C ASP A 20 6.50 -2.84 1.55
N LEU A 21 6.63 -2.99 0.22
CA LEU A 21 6.68 -1.88 -0.74
C LEU A 21 5.39 -1.06 -0.76
N ALA A 22 4.24 -1.73 -0.78
CA ALA A 22 2.94 -1.07 -0.74
C ALA A 22 2.75 -0.28 0.56
N GLU A 23 3.08 -0.87 1.71
CA GLU A 23 3.01 -0.20 3.02
C GLU A 23 3.94 1.01 3.08
N ALA A 24 5.18 0.85 2.61
CA ALA A 24 6.12 1.97 2.51
C ALA A 24 5.58 3.10 1.62
N TYR A 25 4.91 2.77 0.51
CA TYR A 25 4.26 3.78 -0.33
C TYR A 25 3.17 4.54 0.43
N VAL A 26 2.27 3.83 1.11
CA VAL A 26 1.17 4.47 1.88
C VAL A 26 1.73 5.41 2.95
N LEU A 27 2.73 4.95 3.71
CA LEU A 27 3.35 5.73 4.78
C LEU A 27 4.10 6.99 4.26
N ASN A 28 4.50 6.99 2.98
CA ASN A 28 5.15 8.14 2.32
C ASN A 28 4.18 8.94 1.42
N HIS A 29 2.88 8.63 1.41
CA HIS A 29 1.91 9.41 0.66
C HIS A 29 1.78 10.82 1.26
N GLU A 30 1.78 11.87 0.42
CA GLU A 30 1.82 13.27 0.87
C GLU A 30 0.72 13.60 1.88
N ASP A 31 -0.53 13.21 1.58
CA ASP A 31 -1.65 13.47 2.47
C ASP A 31 -1.56 12.70 3.80
N TYR A 32 -1.04 11.46 3.77
CA TYR A 32 -0.83 10.69 4.98
C TYR A 32 0.22 11.35 5.87
N MET A 33 1.38 11.69 5.30
CA MET A 33 2.46 12.36 6.05
C MET A 33 2.03 13.69 6.68
N ARG A 34 1.07 14.37 6.07
CA ARG A 34 0.68 15.72 6.48
C ARG A 34 -0.52 15.75 7.42
N TYR A 35 -1.45 14.80 7.26
CA TYR A 35 -2.78 14.88 7.88
C TYR A 35 -3.16 13.62 8.66
N ASN A 36 -2.29 12.64 8.84
CA ASN A 36 -2.64 11.38 9.50
C ASN A 36 -3.24 11.55 10.90
N VAL A 37 -4.27 10.74 11.17
CA VAL A 37 -4.90 10.61 12.49
C VAL A 37 -4.73 9.18 13.02
N THR A 38 -4.85 8.20 12.14
CA THR A 38 -4.65 6.77 12.46
C THR A 38 -3.57 6.17 11.58
N GLU A 39 -2.92 5.12 12.08
CA GLU A 39 -2.08 4.25 11.25
C GLU A 39 -2.92 3.57 10.15
N PRO A 40 -2.34 3.24 8.98
CA PRO A 40 -3.03 2.51 7.92
C PRO A 40 -3.44 1.11 8.38
N VAL A 41 -4.71 0.80 8.20
CA VAL A 41 -5.28 -0.53 8.41
C VAL A 41 -5.24 -1.27 7.07
N PHE A 42 -4.48 -2.37 7.03
CA PHE A 42 -4.50 -3.27 5.89
C PHE A 42 -5.87 -3.97 5.77
N LEU A 43 -6.54 -3.80 4.63
CA LEU A 43 -7.85 -4.40 4.38
C LEU A 43 -7.74 -5.72 3.62
N VAL A 44 -7.07 -5.71 2.47
CA VAL A 44 -7.02 -6.86 1.57
C VAL A 44 -5.81 -6.82 0.63
N SER A 45 -5.37 -8.01 0.21
CA SER A 45 -4.44 -8.22 -0.91
C SER A 45 -5.08 -9.08 -1.98
N GLU A 46 -4.89 -8.74 -3.25
CA GLU A 46 -5.41 -9.48 -4.41
C GLU A 46 -4.28 -9.80 -5.39
N LYS A 47 -4.19 -11.05 -5.84
CA LYS A 47 -3.28 -11.45 -6.93
C LYS A 47 -3.90 -11.01 -8.26
N LEU A 48 -3.14 -10.30 -9.08
CA LEU A 48 -3.57 -9.87 -10.41
C LEU A 48 -3.12 -10.87 -11.48
N ASP A 49 -3.63 -10.72 -12.72
CA ASP A 49 -3.34 -11.60 -13.85
C ASP A 49 -1.93 -11.37 -14.45
N CYS A 50 -0.90 -11.51 -13.61
CA CYS A 50 0.51 -11.63 -13.99
C CYS A 50 1.36 -12.27 -12.87
N SER A 51 2.50 -12.88 -13.24
CA SER A 51 3.30 -13.72 -12.34
C SER A 51 3.67 -13.05 -11.01
N ASN A 52 3.98 -11.75 -11.01
CA ASN A 52 4.46 -11.02 -9.82
C ASN A 52 3.66 -9.73 -9.57
N CYS A 53 2.34 -9.81 -9.73
CA CYS A 53 1.46 -8.65 -9.59
C CYS A 53 0.50 -8.81 -8.42
N TRP A 54 0.49 -7.81 -7.54
CA TRP A 54 -0.34 -7.78 -6.36
C TRP A 54 -0.95 -6.39 -6.17
N SER A 55 -2.20 -6.36 -5.74
CA SER A 55 -2.89 -5.15 -5.29
C SER A 55 -3.08 -5.22 -3.78
N PHE A 56 -2.84 -4.11 -3.09
CA PHE A 56 -3.00 -4.00 -1.64
C PHE A 56 -3.84 -2.77 -1.30
N THR A 57 -4.90 -2.97 -0.51
CA THR A 57 -5.77 -1.87 -0.09
C THR A 57 -5.60 -1.57 1.39
N TYR A 58 -5.44 -0.29 1.69
CA TYR A 58 -5.30 0.25 3.04
C TYR A 58 -6.33 1.35 3.28
N GLU A 59 -6.76 1.48 4.53
CA GLU A 59 -7.66 2.54 4.98
C GLU A 59 -7.04 3.27 6.18
N PHE A 60 -7.21 4.59 6.25
CA PHE A 60 -6.78 5.42 7.36
C PHE A 60 -7.61 6.69 7.46
N ASP A 61 -7.67 7.27 8.66
CA ASP A 61 -8.31 8.56 8.88
C ASP A 61 -7.29 9.70 8.77
N LEU A 62 -7.72 10.81 8.16
CA LEU A 62 -6.98 12.05 7.98
C LEU A 62 -7.77 13.24 8.52
N ILE A 63 -7.08 14.27 8.99
CA ILE A 63 -7.69 15.60 9.10
C ILE A 63 -7.99 16.12 7.69
N SER A 64 -9.21 16.59 7.45
CA SER A 64 -9.57 17.10 6.13
C SER A 64 -8.72 18.32 5.77
N ALA A 65 -8.05 18.25 4.62
CA ALA A 65 -7.25 19.35 4.10
C ALA A 65 -8.08 20.62 3.85
N LYS A 66 -9.39 20.46 3.62
CA LYS A 66 -10.33 21.56 3.38
C LYS A 66 -10.96 22.10 4.67
N TYR A 67 -11.25 21.22 5.63
CA TYR A 67 -11.95 21.55 6.86
C TYR A 67 -11.21 20.99 8.08
N PRO A 68 -10.35 21.77 8.74
CA PRO A 68 -9.47 21.27 9.80
C PRO A 68 -10.16 20.62 11.01
N ASP A 69 -11.45 20.87 11.21
CA ASP A 69 -12.26 20.30 12.28
C ASP A 69 -12.99 19.00 11.87
N VAL A 70 -12.76 18.52 10.64
CA VAL A 70 -13.40 17.33 10.05
C VAL A 70 -12.37 16.24 9.85
N ILE A 71 -12.79 15.00 10.13
CA ILE A 71 -12.01 13.81 9.80
C ILE A 71 -12.57 13.18 8.53
N ASP A 72 -11.69 12.97 7.56
CA ASP A 72 -11.97 12.20 6.36
C ASP A 72 -11.41 10.78 6.54
N THR A 73 -12.08 9.80 5.97
CA THR A 73 -11.54 8.47 5.77
C THR A 73 -10.97 8.38 4.36
N ALA A 74 -9.74 7.92 4.27
CA ALA A 74 -9.02 7.69 3.02
C ALA A 74 -8.81 6.20 2.80
N THR A 75 -8.96 5.78 1.55
CA THR A 75 -8.62 4.44 1.07
C THR A 75 -7.60 4.59 -0.05
N ILE A 76 -6.53 3.81 0.03
CA ILE A 76 -5.53 3.72 -1.01
C ILE A 76 -5.33 2.27 -1.44
N THR A 77 -5.40 2.03 -2.73
CA THR A 77 -5.07 0.75 -3.36
C THR A 77 -3.76 0.91 -4.12
N VAL A 78 -2.77 0.10 -3.78
CA VAL A 78 -1.43 0.14 -4.38
C VAL A 78 -1.21 -1.14 -5.18
N THR A 79 -0.94 -0.99 -6.47
CA THR A 79 -0.55 -2.09 -7.36
C THR A 79 0.96 -2.18 -7.44
N VAL A 80 1.51 -3.33 -7.07
CA VAL A 80 2.92 -3.68 -7.22
C VAL A 80 3.06 -4.72 -8.33
N GLN A 81 3.95 -4.45 -9.29
CA GLN A 81 4.31 -5.36 -10.37
C GLN A 81 5.83 -5.53 -10.39
N ASN A 82 6.30 -6.78 -10.31
CA ASN A 82 7.73 -7.10 -10.32
C ASN A 82 8.53 -6.32 -9.25
N LEU A 83 7.98 -6.21 -8.04
CA LEU A 83 8.57 -5.48 -6.91
C LEU A 83 8.72 -3.96 -7.15
N GLU A 84 7.89 -3.39 -8.01
CA GLU A 84 7.79 -1.95 -8.22
C GLU A 84 6.34 -1.48 -8.10
N VAL A 85 6.11 -0.33 -7.45
CA VAL A 85 4.77 0.29 -7.43
C VAL A 85 4.49 0.90 -8.80
N VAL A 86 3.43 0.44 -9.48
CA VAL A 86 3.11 0.85 -10.86
C VAL A 86 1.81 1.63 -10.99
N GLU A 87 0.88 1.47 -10.05
CA GLU A 87 -0.40 2.17 -10.06
C GLU A 87 -0.90 2.37 -8.64
N THR A 88 -1.58 3.49 -8.41
CA THR A 88 -2.25 3.78 -7.15
C THR A 88 -3.59 4.43 -7.37
N VAL A 89 -4.61 3.93 -6.69
CA VAL A 89 -5.94 4.54 -6.64
C VAL A 89 -6.15 5.09 -5.24
N TYR A 90 -6.43 6.40 -5.14
CA TYR A 90 -6.64 7.10 -3.89
C TYR A 90 -8.04 7.71 -3.86
N SER A 91 -8.76 7.51 -2.76
CA SER A 91 -10.06 8.12 -2.51
C SER A 91 -10.13 8.61 -1.06
N GLN A 92 -10.70 9.80 -0.87
CA GLN A 92 -10.89 10.43 0.44
C GLN A 92 -12.29 11.04 0.50
N GLY A 93 -12.96 10.89 1.64
CA GLY A 93 -14.25 11.52 1.90
C GLY A 93 -14.54 11.63 3.38
N MET A 94 -15.52 12.46 3.73
CA MET A 94 -15.94 12.61 5.12
C MET A 94 -16.37 11.26 5.69
N LYS A 95 -15.92 10.98 6.92
CA LYS A 95 -16.39 9.84 7.67
C LYS A 95 -17.84 10.09 8.08
N ASP A 96 -18.77 9.28 7.55
CA ASP A 96 -20.21 9.34 7.88
C ASP A 96 -20.49 9.07 9.36
#